data_AF-A0A0M2GFY5-F1
#
_entry.id   AF-A0A0M2GFY5-F1
#
_cell.length_a   1.000
_cell.length_b   1.000
_cell.length_c   1.000
_cell.angle_alpha   90.00
_cell.angle_beta   90.00
_cell.angle_gamma   90.00
#
_symmetry.space_group_name_H-M   'P 1'
#
loop_
_entity.id
_entity.type
_entity.pdbx_description
1 polymer ?
#
loop_
_entity_poly.entity_id
_entity_poly.type
_entity_poly.pdbx_seq_one_letter_code
_entity_poly.pdbx_strand_id
1 'polypeptide(L)'
;LNAYAHQDVPFEGLVEALNPTRSLAHHPLFQVMLAFNSNPRGELSFAGAKATPQETRIGAARMDLTVHLAERRGDDGSPDGIVGSLTYRTDLFEQDTVTAL
;
A
#
# COMPACT_ATOMS: atom_id res chain seq x y z
N LEU A 1 3.92 1.62 19.66
CA LEU A 1 4.55 2.74 18.92
C LEU A 1 6.08 2.57 18.74
N ASN A 2 6.71 1.53 19.28
CA ASN A 2 8.18 1.38 19.22
C ASN A 2 8.75 1.39 17.80
N ALA A 3 8.05 0.83 16.80
CA ALA A 3 8.47 0.90 15.41
C ALA A 3 8.56 2.35 14.89
N TYR A 4 7.55 3.20 15.18
CA TYR A 4 7.59 4.62 14.80
C TYR A 4 8.67 5.40 15.54
N ALA A 5 9.01 5.02 16.77
CA ALA A 5 10.09 5.65 17.53
C ALA A 5 11.48 5.41 16.91
N HIS A 6 11.61 4.47 15.97
CA HIS A 6 12.87 4.11 15.30
C HIS A 6 12.77 4.21 13.76
N GLN A 7 11.84 5.02 13.24
CA GLN A 7 11.60 5.19 11.80
C GLN A 7 12.76 5.85 11.04
N ASP A 8 13.70 6.48 11.75
CA ASP A 8 14.83 7.19 11.15
C ASP A 8 15.88 6.25 10.56
N VAL A 9 15.81 4.95 10.88
CA VAL A 9 16.68 3.93 10.29
C VAL A 9 16.19 3.58 8.88
N PRO A 10 16.99 3.81 7.83
CA PRO A 10 16.61 3.41 6.48
C PRO A 10 16.43 1.89 6.38
N PHE A 11 15.43 1.47 5.62
CA PHE A 11 15.16 0.04 5.42
C PHE A 11 16.37 -0.70 4.84
N GLU A 12 17.05 -0.10 3.87
CA GLU A 12 18.24 -0.68 3.22
C GLU A 12 19.38 -0.91 4.24
N GLY A 13 19.56 0.02 5.18
CA GLY A 13 20.56 -0.11 6.25
C GLY A 13 20.23 -1.24 7.23
N LEU A 14 18.94 -1.45 7.51
CA LEU A 14 18.50 -2.59 8.34
C LEU A 14 18.75 -3.94 7.63
N VAL A 15 18.48 -4.02 6.33
CA VAL A 15 18.77 -5.21 5.52
C VAL A 15 20.26 -5.53 5.52
N GLU A 16 21.11 -4.51 5.37
CA GLU A 16 22.56 -4.68 5.42
C GLU A 16 23.03 -5.21 6.78
N ALA A 17 22.54 -4.62 7.88
CA ALA A 17 22.93 -5.00 9.23
C ALA A 17 22.50 -6.43 9.60
N LEU A 18 21.29 -6.84 9.18
CA LEU A 18 20.77 -8.19 9.45
C LEU A 18 21.33 -9.25 8.50
N ASN A 19 21.84 -8.83 7.33
CA ASN A 19 22.40 -9.68 6.29
C ASN A 19 21.60 -10.99 6.04
N PRO A 20 20.29 -10.91 5.76
CA PRO A 20 19.49 -12.10 5.50
C PRO A 20 19.96 -12.79 4.22
N THR A 21 19.66 -14.07 4.08
CA THR A 21 19.91 -14.80 2.83
C THR A 21 19.24 -14.06 1.67
N ARG A 22 20.05 -13.61 0.70
CA ARG A 22 19.55 -12.89 -0.47
C ARG A 22 18.69 -13.81 -1.34
N SER A 23 17.56 -13.26 -1.78
CA SER A 23 16.69 -13.88 -2.79
C SER A 23 16.34 -12.85 -3.85
N LEU A 24 16.37 -13.24 -5.11
CA LEU A 24 15.80 -12.44 -6.21
C LEU A 24 14.29 -12.63 -6.33
N ALA A 25 13.74 -13.63 -5.65
CA ALA A 25 12.34 -14.01 -5.72
C ALA A 25 11.50 -13.39 -4.60
N HIS A 26 12.08 -12.81 -3.54
CA HIS A 26 11.29 -12.21 -2.45
C HIS A 26 11.90 -10.91 -1.98
N HIS A 27 11.04 -10.01 -1.52
CA HIS A 27 11.47 -8.81 -0.83
C HIS A 27 12.13 -9.18 0.52
N PRO A 28 13.23 -8.51 0.91
CA PRO A 28 13.89 -8.80 2.18
C PRO A 28 12.98 -8.47 3.36
N LEU A 29 13.13 -9.24 4.44
CA LEU A 29 12.47 -9.08 5.76
C LEU A 29 10.95 -9.29 5.80
N PHE A 30 10.19 -8.91 4.77
CA PHE A 30 8.74 -9.08 4.72
C PHE A 30 8.23 -9.28 3.29
N GLN A 31 7.09 -9.96 3.17
CA GLN A 31 6.47 -10.32 1.89
C GLN A 31 5.07 -9.71 1.71
N VAL A 32 4.47 -9.26 2.82
CA VAL A 32 3.14 -8.63 2.83
C VAL A 32 3.24 -7.23 3.39
N MET A 33 2.73 -6.24 2.66
CA MET A 33 2.71 -4.84 3.07
C MET A 33 1.28 -4.35 3.28
N LEU A 34 1.04 -3.64 4.39
CA LEU A 34 -0.18 -2.88 4.62
C LEU A 34 0.13 -1.39 4.50
N ALA A 35 -0.57 -0.71 3.60
CA ALA A 35 -0.52 0.74 3.44
C ALA A 35 -1.90 1.31 3.73
N PHE A 36 -2.00 2.12 4.79
CA PHE A 36 -3.25 2.77 5.19
C PHE A 36 -3.13 4.28 5.01
N ASN A 37 -4.08 4.88 4.29
CA ASN A 37 -4.14 6.32 4.08
C ASN A 37 -5.40 6.89 4.74
N SER A 38 -5.21 7.70 5.79
CA SER A 38 -6.28 8.44 6.46
C SER A 38 -6.39 9.89 6.01
N ASN A 39 -5.58 10.33 5.05
CA ASN A 39 -5.63 11.70 4.58
C ASN A 39 -6.90 11.94 3.74
N PRO A 40 -7.61 13.05 3.94
CA PRO A 40 -8.75 13.42 3.12
C PRO A 40 -8.34 13.45 1.64
N ARG A 41 -9.13 12.81 0.77
CA ARG A 41 -8.97 12.98 -0.68
C ARG A 41 -9.31 14.43 -1.03
N GLY A 42 -8.30 15.23 -1.37
CA GLY A 42 -8.53 16.58 -1.85
C GLY A 42 -9.24 16.59 -3.20
N GLU A 43 -10.19 17.50 -3.39
CA GLU A 43 -10.71 17.80 -4.73
C GLU A 43 -9.59 18.47 -5.56
N LEU A 44 -9.20 17.83 -6.66
CA LEU A 44 -8.33 18.45 -7.65
C LEU A 44 -9.21 19.27 -8.60
N SER A 45 -8.95 20.58 -8.65
CA SER A 45 -9.59 21.47 -9.62
C SER A 45 -8.55 22.17 -10.47
N PHE A 46 -8.83 22.29 -11.76
CA PHE A 46 -7.96 22.96 -12.73
C PHE A 46 -8.76 24.04 -13.44
N ALA A 47 -8.52 25.30 -13.10
CA ALA A 47 -9.20 26.46 -13.71
C ALA A 47 -10.74 26.30 -13.81
N GLY A 48 -11.37 25.77 -12.76
CA GLY A 48 -12.83 25.55 -12.70
C GLY A 48 -13.32 24.21 -13.24
N ALA A 49 -12.45 23.39 -13.86
CA ALA A 49 -12.77 22.01 -14.20
C ALA A 49 -12.59 21.09 -12.99
N LYS A 50 -13.60 20.26 -12.70
CA LYS A 50 -13.49 19.19 -11.70
C LYS A 50 -12.69 18.02 -12.29
N ALA A 51 -11.65 17.58 -11.59
CA ALA A 51 -10.91 16.38 -11.95
C ALA A 51 -11.39 15.18 -11.14
N THR A 52 -11.66 14.06 -11.82
CA THR A 52 -11.93 12.78 -11.17
C THR A 52 -10.69 11.89 -11.27
N PRO A 53 -10.26 11.24 -10.18
CA PRO A 53 -9.16 10.28 -10.23
C PRO A 53 -9.48 9.16 -11.22
N GLN A 54 -8.53 8.87 -12.13
CA GLN A 54 -8.58 7.70 -12.99
C GLN A 54 -7.67 6.63 -12.41
N GLU A 55 -8.23 5.47 -12.07
CA GLU A 55 -7.43 4.33 -11.63
C GLU A 55 -6.59 3.83 -12.81
N THR A 56 -5.27 3.86 -12.64
CA THR A 56 -4.32 3.28 -13.59
C THR A 56 -3.84 1.96 -13.03
N ARG A 57 -3.57 0.97 -13.88
CA ARG A 57 -2.95 -0.27 -13.43
C ARG A 57 -1.63 0.07 -12.75
N ILE A 58 -1.56 -0.29 -11.47
CA ILE A 58 -0.36 -0.23 -10.66
C ILE A 58 0.68 -1.11 -11.36
N GLY A 59 1.93 -0.65 -11.44
CA GLY A 59 3.02 -1.40 -12.07
C GLY A 59 3.28 -2.75 -11.40
N ALA A 60 4.37 -3.42 -11.77
CA ALA A 60 4.71 -4.75 -11.25
C ALA A 60 4.68 -4.81 -9.70
N ALA A 61 4.06 -5.86 -9.16
CA ALA A 61 4.00 -6.12 -7.73
C ALA A 61 5.42 -6.30 -7.16
N ARG A 62 5.80 -5.39 -6.25
CA ARG A 62 7.14 -5.42 -5.60
C ARG A 62 7.19 -6.39 -4.41
N MET A 63 6.05 -6.56 -3.75
CA MET A 63 5.84 -7.53 -2.66
C MET A 63 5.02 -8.70 -3.19
N ASP A 64 4.97 -9.80 -2.44
CA ASP A 64 4.09 -10.92 -2.79
C ASP A 64 2.62 -10.49 -2.70
N LEU A 65 2.26 -9.71 -1.67
CA LEU A 65 0.97 -9.05 -1.54
C LEU A 65 1.11 -7.65 -0.91
N THR A 66 0.42 -6.67 -1.48
CA THR A 66 0.24 -5.35 -0.89
C THR A 66 -1.24 -5.05 -0.73
N VAL A 67 -1.63 -4.71 0.49
CA VAL A 67 -2.98 -4.27 0.85
C VAL A 67 -2.96 -2.76 1.00
N HIS A 68 -3.63 -2.06 0.09
CA HIS A 68 -3.81 -0.62 0.16
C HIS A 68 -5.21 -0.32 0.66
N LEU A 69 -5.32 0.44 1.75
CA LEU A 69 -6.57 0.87 2.34
C LEU A 69 -6.58 2.39 2.47
N ALA A 70 -7.74 2.98 2.26
CA ALA A 70 -8.00 4.39 2.46
C ALA A 70 -9.29 4.57 3.25
N GLU A 71 -9.23 5.39 4.31
CA GLU A 71 -10.42 5.79 5.05
C GLU A 71 -11.23 6.80 4.22
N ARG A 72 -12.55 6.62 4.19
CA ARG A 72 -13.50 7.62 3.71
C ARG A 72 -14.10 8.35 4.89
N ARG A 73 -14.26 9.66 4.72
CA ARG A 73 -14.90 10.55 5.67
C ARG A 73 -16.03 11.28 4.95
N GLY A 74 -17.18 11.40 5.60
CA GLY A 74 -18.27 12.26 5.14
C GLY A 74 -17.91 13.75 5.27
N ASP A 75 -18.76 14.62 4.72
CA ASP A 75 -18.56 16.09 4.74
C ASP A 75 -18.47 16.67 6.17
N ASP A 76 -19.08 15.99 7.14
CA ASP A 76 -19.06 16.32 8.56
C ASP A 76 -17.86 15.70 9.33
N GLY A 77 -16.96 15.02 8.61
CA GLY A 77 -15.83 14.30 9.19
C GLY A 77 -16.18 12.95 9.84
N SER A 78 -17.43 12.49 9.75
CA SER A 78 -17.83 11.18 10.24
C SER A 78 -17.20 10.06 9.40
N PRO A 79 -16.93 8.87 9.98
CA PRO A 79 -16.46 7.72 9.22
C PRO A 79 -17.49 7.28 8.18
N ASP A 80 -17.05 7.12 6.93
CA ASP A 80 -17.88 6.70 5.79
C ASP A 80 -17.28 5.46 5.09
N GLY A 81 -16.72 4.57 5.91
CA GLY A 81 -16.14 3.29 5.49
C GLY A 81 -14.68 3.34 5.07
N ILE A 82 -14.20 2.19 4.59
CA ILE A 82 -12.83 1.98 4.10
C ILE A 82 -12.94 1.43 2.69
N VAL A 83 -12.13 1.96 1.79
CA VAL A 83 -11.97 1.46 0.42
C VAL A 83 -10.53 1.06 0.20
N GLY A 84 -10.26 0.18 -0.76
CA GLY A 84 -8.91 -0.30 -0.96
C GLY A 84 -8.73 -1.15 -2.20
N SER A 85 -7.50 -1.62 -2.36
CA SER A 85 -7.10 -2.55 -3.42
C SER A 85 -6.03 -3.52 -2.93
N LEU A 86 -5.99 -4.69 -3.56
CA LEU A 86 -4.93 -5.67 -3.36
C LEU A 86 -4.07 -5.71 -4.62
N THR A 87 -2.77 -5.54 -4.46
CA THR A 87 -1.77 -5.75 -5.54
C THR A 87 -0.97 -6.98 -5.19
N TYR A 88 -0.91 -7.95 -6.09
CA TYR A 88 -0.29 -9.24 -5.80
C TYR A 88 0.52 -9.75 -6.98
N ARG A 89 1.44 -10.67 -6.68
CA ARG A 89 2.23 -11.39 -7.67
C ARG A 89 1.43 -12.52 -8.29
N THR A 90 1.21 -12.44 -9.60
CA THR A 90 0.40 -13.42 -10.35
C THR A 90 1.08 -14.76 -10.56
N ASP A 91 2.40 -14.84 -10.35
CA ASP A 91 3.14 -16.10 -10.30
C ASP A 91 3.01 -16.83 -8.96
N LEU A 92 2.46 -16.16 -7.93
CA LEU A 92 2.18 -16.73 -6.61
C LEU A 92 0.68 -16.90 -6.32
N PHE A 93 -0.15 -15.97 -6.81
CA PHE A 93 -1.58 -15.95 -6.53
C PHE A 93 -2.43 -15.84 -7.79
N GLU A 94 -3.49 -16.64 -7.81
CA GLU A 94 -4.61 -16.47 -8.73
C GLU A 94 -5.62 -15.47 -8.15
N GLN A 95 -6.43 -14.86 -9.03
CA GLN A 95 -7.41 -13.85 -8.63
C GLN A 95 -8.42 -14.38 -7.61
N ASP A 96 -8.87 -15.62 -7.77
CA ASP A 96 -9.85 -16.24 -6.88
C ASP A 96 -9.29 -16.42 -5.47
N THR A 97 -8.02 -16.77 -5.34
CA THR A 97 -7.31 -16.87 -4.06
C THR A 97 -7.29 -15.53 -3.33
N VAL A 98 -7.00 -14.44 -4.06
CA VAL A 98 -6.92 -13.10 -3.46
C VAL A 98 -8.29 -12.55 -3.12
N THR A 99 -9.31 -12.87 -3.91
CA THR A 99 -10.70 -12.46 -3.66
C THR A 99 -11.32 -13.18 -2.45
N ALA A 100 -10.77 -14.33 -2.06
CA ALA A 100 -11.22 -15.10 -0.90
C ALA A 100 -10.56 -14.69 0.44
N LEU A 101 -9.56 -13.79 0.41
CA LEU A 101 -8.93 -13.24 1.62
C LEU A 101 -9.85 -12.24 2.34
#